data_AF-A0A2D4MLP8-F1
#
_entry.id   AF-A0A2D4MLP8-F1
#
_cell.length_a   1.000
_cell.length_b   1.000
_cell.length_c   1.000
_cell.angle_alpha   90.00
_cell.angle_beta   90.00
_cell.angle_gamma   90.00
#
_symmetry.space_group_name_H-M   'P 1'
#
loop_
_entity.id
_entity.type
_entity.pdbx_description
1 polymer ?
#
loop_
_entity_poly.entity_id
_entity_poly.type
_entity_poly.pdbx_seq_one_letter_code
_entity_poly.pdbx_strand_id
1 'polypeptide(L)'
;DHADGPVQQYRIIYSPVSGDPIDEYTTVPGRINTVLLQPLQSDTPYKITVVAVYDDGDGGQVTGNGKTVGLLSPQNIRISDEWYTRFRVAWDPVPSPILGYK
;
A
#
# COMPACT_ATOMS: atom_id res chain seq x y z
N ASP A 1 -5.59 28.25 9.85
CA ASP A 1 -4.91 28.90 8.73
C ASP A 1 -5.05 28.09 7.47
N HIS A 2 -5.51 28.74 6.41
CA HIS A 2 -5.42 28.23 5.04
C HIS A 2 -4.36 29.08 4.34
N ALA A 3 -3.40 28.46 3.68
CA ALA A 3 -2.40 29.16 2.86
C ALA A 3 -3.07 29.81 1.64
N ASP A 4 -2.51 30.91 1.14
CA ASP A 4 -3.09 31.77 0.10
C ASP A 4 -2.90 31.25 -1.35
N GLY A 5 -2.26 30.08 -1.55
CA GLY A 5 -1.85 29.55 -2.86
C GLY A 5 -2.42 28.17 -3.23
N PRO A 6 -2.27 27.71 -4.49
CA PRO A 6 -2.63 26.35 -4.87
C PRO A 6 -1.69 25.31 -4.22
N VAL A 7 -2.21 24.12 -3.92
CA VAL A 7 -1.40 23.00 -3.41
C VAL A 7 -0.36 22.60 -4.44
N GLN A 8 0.91 22.59 -4.06
CA GLN A 8 2.01 22.14 -4.93
C GLN A 8 2.14 20.62 -4.91
N GLN A 9 2.06 20.03 -3.72
CA GLN A 9 2.17 18.59 -3.52
C GLN A 9 1.42 18.15 -2.27
N TYR A 10 1.06 16.87 -2.23
CA TYR A 10 0.63 16.20 -1.02
C TYR A 10 1.76 15.31 -0.51
N ARG A 11 2.11 15.44 0.77
CA ARG A 11 3.02 14.53 1.46
C ARG A 11 2.19 13.52 2.26
N ILE A 12 2.34 12.24 1.94
CA ILE A 12 1.65 11.13 2.59
C ILE A 12 2.63 10.46 3.53
N ILE A 13 2.36 10.52 4.83
CA ILE A 13 3.15 9.90 5.90
C ILE A 13 2.38 8.68 6.40
N TYR A 14 3.03 7.53 6.53
CA TYR A 14 2.38 6.31 6.99
C TYR A 14 3.29 5.46 7.87
N SER A 15 2.70 4.82 8.88
CA SER A 15 3.39 3.90 9.78
C SER A 15 2.44 2.83 10.35
N PRO A 16 2.95 1.64 10.70
CA PRO A 16 2.17 0.64 11.42
C PRO A 16 1.60 1.20 12.73
N VAL A 17 0.42 0.76 13.16
CA VAL A 17 -0.18 1.21 14.43
C VAL A 17 0.40 0.45 15.64
N SER A 18 1.04 -0.70 15.39
CA SER A 18 1.59 -1.59 16.41
C SER A 18 3.06 -1.92 16.15
N GLY A 19 3.80 -2.26 17.21
CA GLY A 19 5.22 -2.59 17.14
C GLY A 19 6.10 -1.38 17.43
N ASP A 20 7.19 -1.24 16.70
CA ASP A 20 8.09 -0.08 16.71
C ASP A 20 7.86 0.73 15.41
N PRO A 21 6.89 1.65 15.40
CA PRO A 21 6.44 2.30 14.17
C PRO A 21 7.48 3.31 13.68
N ILE A 22 7.93 3.10 12.44
CA ILE A 22 8.78 4.05 11.72
C ILE A 22 7.89 4.76 10.69
N ASP A 23 7.86 6.09 10.76
CA ASP A 23 7.16 6.91 9.77
C ASP A 23 7.90 6.87 8.44
N GLU A 24 7.23 6.33 7.43
CA GLU A 24 7.62 6.43 6.03
C GLU A 24 6.83 7.55 5.36
N TYR A 25 7.35 8.08 4.24
CA TYR A 25 6.63 9.09 3.47
C TYR A 25 6.82 8.97 1.96
N THR A 26 5.83 9.44 1.23
CA THR A 26 5.88 9.64 -0.22
C THR A 26 5.19 10.96 -0.60
N THR A 27 5.48 11.49 -1.79
CA THR A 27 4.87 12.73 -2.27
C THR A 27 4.21 12.52 -3.63
N VAL A 28 3.10 13.23 -3.85
CA VAL A 28 2.44 13.32 -5.15
C VAL A 28 2.20 14.79 -5.53
N PRO A 29 2.26 15.14 -6.82
CA PRO A 29 1.89 16.48 -7.28
C PRO A 29 0.47 16.86 -6.82
N GLY A 30 0.22 18.14 -6.53
CA GLY A 30 -1.06 18.63 -6.00
C GLY A 30 -2.27 18.40 -6.90
N ARG A 31 -2.05 18.10 -8.19
CA ARG A 31 -3.10 17.68 -9.14
C ARG A 31 -3.51 16.20 -9.00
N ILE A 32 -2.76 15.40 -8.24
CA ILE A 32 -2.98 13.97 -8.05
C ILE A 32 -3.53 13.75 -6.64
N ASN A 33 -4.68 13.09 -6.54
CA ASN A 33 -5.34 12.76 -5.28
C ASN A 33 -5.33 11.26 -4.94
N THR A 34 -4.58 10.46 -5.69
CA THR A 34 -4.45 9.00 -5.50
C THR A 34 -2.99 8.58 -5.47
N VAL A 35 -2.64 7.68 -4.55
CA VAL A 35 -1.31 7.06 -4.46
C VAL A 35 -1.45 5.60 -4.03
N LEU A 36 -0.60 4.74 -4.57
CA LEU A 36 -0.47 3.35 -4.14
C LEU A 36 0.74 3.23 -3.22
N LEU A 37 0.52 2.88 -1.95
CA LEU A 37 1.59 2.70 -0.96
C LEU A 37 2.08 1.26 -0.99
N GLN A 38 3.32 1.05 -1.43
CA GLN A 38 3.98 -0.26 -1.52
C GLN A 38 5.50 -0.13 -1.38
N PRO A 39 6.18 -1.14 -0.80
CA PRO A 39 5.63 -2.33 -0.15
C PRO A 39 5.12 -2.03 1.28
N LEU A 40 4.07 -2.73 1.71
CA LEU A 40 3.56 -2.69 3.10
C LEU A 40 3.53 -4.11 3.67
N GLN A 41 3.61 -4.22 5.00
CA GLN A 41 3.46 -5.50 5.69
C GLN A 41 2.00 -5.97 5.58
N SER A 42 1.81 -7.27 5.29
CA SER A 42 0.47 -7.87 5.22
C SER A 42 -0.21 -7.93 6.58
N ASP A 43 -1.54 -7.96 6.60
CA ASP A 43 -2.37 -8.04 7.82
C ASP A 43 -2.05 -6.98 8.90
N THR A 44 -1.54 -5.82 8.49
CA THR A 44 -1.00 -4.81 9.40
C THR A 44 -1.86 -3.54 9.37
N PRO A 45 -2.32 -3.03 10.52
CA PRO A 45 -2.99 -1.73 10.59
C PRO A 45 -1.97 -0.59 10.42
N TYR A 46 -2.30 0.40 9.61
CA TYR A 46 -1.49 1.60 9.34
C TYR A 46 -2.27 2.86 9.70
N LYS A 47 -1.56 3.83 10.29
CA LYS A 47 -1.98 5.22 10.40
C LYS A 47 -1.41 5.97 9.19
N ILE A 48 -2.24 6.76 8.52
CA ILE A 48 -1.89 7.48 7.29
C ILE A 48 -2.23 8.95 7.50
N THR A 49 -1.30 9.85 7.25
CA THR A 49 -1.47 11.30 7.37
C THR A 49 -1.10 11.97 6.04
N VAL A 50 -2.04 12.71 5.46
CA VAL A 50 -1.83 13.47 4.23
C VAL A 50 -1.69 14.94 4.60
N VAL A 51 -0.58 15.56 4.24
CA VAL A 51 -0.27 16.96 4.47
C VAL A 51 -0.28 17.68 3.13
N ALA A 52 -1.05 18.76 3.00
CA ALA A 52 -0.98 19.65 1.85
C ALA A 52 0.26 20.55 1.96
N VAL A 53 1.06 20.64 0.91
CA VAL A 53 2.27 21.46 0.89
C VAL A 53 2.11 22.55 -0.17
N TYR A 54 2.33 23.79 0.25
CA TYR A 54 2.25 25.03 -0.52
C TYR A 54 3.64 25.65 -0.63
N ASP A 55 3.78 26.72 -1.43
CA ASP A 55 5.07 27.42 -1.60
C ASP A 55 5.57 28.09 -0.30
N ASP A 56 4.64 28.52 0.55
CA ASP A 56 4.88 29.17 1.84
C ASP A 56 5.01 28.17 3.01
N GLY A 57 4.74 26.87 2.77
CA GLY A 57 4.98 25.80 3.72
C GLY A 57 3.90 24.72 3.77
N ASP A 58 3.91 23.96 4.85
CA ASP A 58 2.91 22.93 5.13
C ASP A 58 1.58 23.59 5.53
N GLY A 59 0.49 23.18 4.89
CA GLY A 59 -0.86 23.61 5.27
C GLY A 59 -1.62 22.52 6.03
N GLY A 60 -2.92 22.42 5.76
CA GLY A 60 -3.81 21.48 6.44
C GLY A 60 -3.39 20.01 6.25
N GLN A 61 -3.69 19.21 7.28
CA GLN A 61 -3.45 17.77 7.26
C GLN A 61 -4.72 16.96 7.57
N VAL A 62 -4.81 15.77 7.00
CA VAL A 62 -5.90 14.82 7.25
C VAL A 62 -5.29 13.48 7.64
N THR A 63 -5.77 12.89 8.73
CA THR A 63 -5.35 11.56 9.19
C THR A 63 -6.46 10.53 8.97
N GLY A 64 -6.10 9.38 8.43
CA GLY A 64 -6.96 8.21 8.30
C GLY A 64 -6.23 6.95 8.78
N ASN A 65 -6.99 5.86 8.95
CA ASN A 65 -6.43 4.55 9.25
C ASN A 65 -6.84 3.56 8.17
N GLY A 66 -5.98 2.59 7.88
CA GLY A 66 -6.25 1.49 6.96
C GLY A 66 -5.62 0.20 7.48
N LYS A 67 -6.08 -0.95 6.99
CA LYS A 67 -5.47 -2.24 7.29
C LYS A 67 -5.16 -2.96 5.98
N THR A 68 -3.93 -3.44 5.82
CA THR A 68 -3.57 -4.28 4.69
C THR A 68 -4.22 -5.66 4.84
N VAL A 69 -4.53 -6.30 3.71
CA VAL A 69 -5.06 -7.66 3.71
C VAL A 69 -3.94 -8.64 4.06
N GLY A 70 -4.27 -9.73 4.75
CA GLY A 70 -3.34 -10.83 4.99
C GLY A 70 -2.94 -11.55 3.70
N LEU A 71 -1.84 -12.30 3.76
CA LEU A 71 -1.48 -13.20 2.67
C LEU A 71 -2.55 -14.29 2.55
N LEU A 72 -3.19 -14.36 1.38
CA LEU A 72 -4.18 -15.39 1.07
C LEU A 72 -3.47 -16.61 0.46
N SER A 73 -3.92 -17.80 0.84
CA SER A 73 -3.41 -19.03 0.23
C SER A 73 -3.99 -19.20 -1.19
N PRO A 74 -3.19 -19.69 -2.16
CA PRO A 74 -3.69 -20.17 -3.44
C PRO A 74 -4.85 -21.14 -3.25
N GLN A 75 -5.88 -21.02 -4.08
CA GLN A 75 -7.03 -21.93 -4.08
C GLN A 75 -7.07 -22.73 -5.37
N ASN A 76 -7.84 -23.83 -5.33
CA ASN A 76 -8.13 -24.66 -6.50
C ASN A 76 -6.85 -25.17 -7.18
N ILE A 77 -5.99 -25.82 -6.39
CA ILE A 77 -4.76 -26.42 -6.88
C ILE A 77 -5.12 -27.56 -7.82
N ARG A 78 -4.59 -27.50 -9.05
CA ARG A 78 -4.78 -28.49 -10.10
C ARG A 78 -3.44 -29.05 -10.52
N ILE A 79 -3.37 -30.36 -10.63
CA ILE A 79 -2.21 -31.09 -11.16
C ILE A 79 -2.57 -31.55 -12.57
N SER A 80 -1.61 -31.45 -13.48
CA SER A 80 -1.75 -31.85 -14.88
C SER A 80 -0.38 -32.23 -15.46
N ASP A 81 -0.36 -32.76 -16.69
CA ASP A 81 0.84 -33.11 -17.43
C ASP A 81 1.77 -34.04 -16.62
N GLU A 82 1.20 -35.06 -15.96
CA GLU A 82 1.93 -35.97 -15.10
C GLU A 82 2.86 -36.91 -15.90
N TRP A 83 4.12 -36.95 -15.48
CA TRP A 83 5.13 -37.90 -15.95
C TRP A 83 5.92 -38.45 -14.76
N TYR A 84 6.79 -39.43 -15.01
CA TYR A 84 7.57 -40.09 -13.97
C TYR A 84 8.41 -39.13 -13.09
N THR A 85 8.85 -37.98 -13.62
CA THR A 85 9.75 -37.03 -12.91
C THR A 85 9.28 -35.59 -12.94
N ARG A 86 8.12 -35.30 -13.53
CA ARG A 86 7.59 -33.94 -13.63
C ARG A 86 6.08 -33.96 -13.66
N PHE A 87 5.49 -32.87 -13.19
CA PHE A 87 4.08 -32.55 -13.32
C PHE A 87 3.97 -31.04 -13.34
N ARG A 88 2.81 -30.55 -13.76
CA ARG A 88 2.48 -29.13 -13.76
C ARG A 88 1.48 -28.84 -12.65
N VAL A 89 1.72 -27.76 -11.92
CA VAL A 89 0.80 -27.24 -10.89
C VAL A 89 0.22 -25.91 -11.36
N ALA A 90 -1.08 -25.75 -11.23
CA ALA A 90 -1.79 -24.49 -11.46
C ALA A 90 -2.74 -24.20 -10.29
N TRP A 91 -3.05 -22.92 -10.06
CA TRP A 91 -3.97 -22.46 -9.01
C TRP A 91 -4.68 -21.18 -9.45
N ASP A 92 -5.78 -20.84 -8.78
CA ASP A 92 -6.47 -19.58 -8.99
C ASP A 92 -5.70 -18.43 -8.29
N PRO A 93 -5.51 -17.27 -8.95
CA PRO A 93 -4.76 -16.15 -8.37
C PRO A 93 -5.50 -15.52 -7.20
N VAL A 94 -4.77 -15.07 -6.18
CA VAL A 94 -5.34 -14.32 -5.07
C VAL A 94 -5.77 -12.91 -5.54
N PRO A 95 -6.87 -12.36 -4.99
CA PRO A 95 -7.40 -11.05 -5.40
C PRO A 95 -6.60 -9.85 -4.87
N SER A 96 -5.57 -10.09 -4.04
CA SER A 96 -4.71 -9.06 -3.49
C SER A 96 -3.39 -8.95 -4.28
N PRO A 97 -2.81 -7.75 -4.45
CA PRO A 97 -1.45 -7.61 -4.95
C PRO A 97 -0.46 -8.42 -4.09
N ILE A 98 0.35 -9.26 -4.73
CA ILE A 98 1.41 -10.06 -4.10
C ILE A 98 2.67 -10.02 -4.97
N LEU A 99 3.85 -10.28 -4.38
CA LEU A 99 5.12 -10.35 -5.12
C LEU A 99 5.30 -11.66 -5.88
N GLY A 100 4.66 -12.73 -5.42
CA GLY A 100 4.72 -14.04 -6.07
C GLY A 100 4.30 -15.18 -5.15
N TYR A 101 4.36 -16.39 -5.70
CA TYR A 101 4.14 -17.65 -5.00
C TYR A 101 5.46 -18.42 -4.96
N LYS A 102 5.66 -19.24 -3.92
CA LYS A 102 6.86 -20.06 -3.75
C LYS A 102 6.49 -21.44 -3.25
#